data_AF-A0A8T5XDR9-F1
#
_entry.id   AF-A0A8T5XDR9-F1
#
_cell.length_a   1.000
_cell.length_b   1.000
_cell.length_c   1.000
_cell.angle_alpha   90.00
_cell.angle_beta   90.00
_cell.angle_gamma   90.00
#
_symmetry.space_group_name_H-M   'P 1'
#
loop_
_entity.id
_entity.type
_entity.pdbx_description
1 polymer ?
#
loop_
_entity_poly.entity_id
_entity_poly.type
_entity_poly.pdbx_seq_one_letter_code
_entity_poly.pdbx_strand_id
1 'polypeptide(L)'
;MDSQKNKHHFNLLKTVEGTGWVLCDALNTMVRNKVEPSYSNTEDASQLLANNFTEIFEVISECEENEVIDHLADKIIEYAGDDIHDFLYYMENNMGDNPLYKRICEVINNPTLQ
;
A
#
# COMPACT_ATOMS: atom_id res chain seq x y z
N MET A 1 6.01 -32.24 -2.02
CA MET A 1 5.80 -31.18 -1.01
C MET A 1 5.73 -29.78 -1.65
N ASP A 2 6.19 -29.60 -2.90
CA ASP A 2 6.24 -28.29 -3.56
C ASP A 2 4.89 -27.77 -4.11
N SER A 3 3.94 -28.66 -4.44
CA SER A 3 2.65 -28.21 -5.01
C SER A 3 1.74 -27.50 -4.01
N GLN A 4 1.83 -27.83 -2.72
CA GLN A 4 1.05 -27.15 -1.67
C GLN A 4 1.62 -25.77 -1.35
N LYS A 5 2.95 -25.62 -1.32
CA LYS A 5 3.60 -24.31 -1.14
C LYS A 5 3.27 -23.37 -2.30
N ASN A 6 3.38 -23.83 -3.54
CA ASN A 6 3.03 -23.03 -4.72
C ASN A 6 1.54 -22.64 -4.74
N LYS A 7 0.64 -23.56 -4.35
CA LYS A 7 -0.79 -23.27 -4.27
C LYS A 7 -1.11 -22.26 -3.15
N HIS A 8 -0.44 -22.39 -2.00
CA HIS A 8 -0.62 -21.46 -0.89
C HIS A 8 -0.17 -20.05 -1.25
N HIS A 9 1.05 -19.93 -1.79
CA HIS A 9 1.59 -18.67 -2.28
C HIS A 9 0.73 -18.03 -3.37
N PHE A 10 0.27 -18.82 -4.35
CA PHE A 10 -0.65 -18.31 -5.38
C PHE A 10 -1.99 -17.80 -4.81
N ASN A 11 -2.53 -18.48 -3.80
CA ASN A 11 -3.75 -18.02 -3.13
C ASN A 11 -3.50 -16.76 -2.28
N LEU A 12 -2.32 -16.65 -1.65
CA LEU A 12 -1.91 -15.44 -0.93
C LEU A 12 -1.84 -14.26 -1.90
N LEU A 13 -1.09 -14.38 -3.00
CA LEU A 13 -0.96 -13.33 -4.01
C LEU A 13 -2.31 -12.91 -4.60
N LYS A 14 -3.22 -13.85 -4.89
CA LYS A 14 -4.57 -13.50 -5.35
C LYS A 14 -5.40 -12.73 -4.31
N THR A 15 -5.23 -13.07 -3.04
CA THR A 15 -5.94 -12.38 -1.95
C THR A 15 -5.37 -10.97 -1.78
N VAL A 16 -4.04 -10.86 -1.81
CA VAL A 16 -3.31 -9.60 -1.78
C VAL A 16 -3.68 -8.72 -2.98
N GLU A 17 -3.82 -9.29 -4.18
CA GLU A 17 -4.23 -8.56 -5.39
C GLU A 17 -5.58 -7.86 -5.20
N GLY A 18 -6.59 -8.58 -4.71
CA GLY A 18 -7.91 -8.01 -4.42
C GLY A 18 -7.84 -6.91 -3.34
N THR A 19 -7.10 -7.15 -2.27
CA THR A 19 -6.86 -6.17 -1.21
C THR A 19 -6.11 -4.93 -1.74
N GLY A 20 -5.16 -5.13 -2.65
CA GLY A 20 -4.35 -4.08 -3.25
C GLY A 20 -5.19 -3.05 -3.99
N TRP A 21 -6.17 -3.48 -4.78
CA TRP A 21 -7.09 -2.56 -5.46
C TRP A 21 -7.92 -1.73 -4.47
N VAL A 22 -8.44 -2.36 -3.41
CA VAL A 22 -9.20 -1.66 -2.36
C VAL A 22 -8.32 -0.62 -1.65
N LEU A 23 -7.07 -0.96 -1.39
CA LEU A 23 -6.10 -0.05 -0.79
C LEU A 23 -5.72 1.10 -1.73
N CYS A 24 -5.61 0.85 -3.03
CA CYS A 24 -5.38 1.90 -4.02
C CYS A 24 -6.56 2.88 -4.07
N ASP A 25 -7.80 2.40 -4.09
CA ASP A 25 -8.99 3.25 -4.05
C ASP A 25 -9.07 4.07 -2.75
N ALA A 26 -8.73 3.45 -1.61
CA ALA A 26 -8.66 4.14 -0.33
C ALA A 26 -7.58 5.23 -0.34
N LEU A 27 -6.37 4.91 -0.79
CA LEU A 27 -5.26 5.86 -0.90
C LEU A 27 -5.60 7.02 -1.82
N ASN A 28 -6.14 6.74 -3.00
CA ASN A 28 -6.61 7.78 -3.92
C ASN A 28 -7.66 8.68 -3.25
N THR A 29 -8.63 8.09 -2.54
CA THR A 29 -9.64 8.87 -1.81
C THR A 29 -9.00 9.78 -0.76
N MET A 30 -8.04 9.28 0.02
CA MET A 30 -7.32 10.06 1.03
C MET A 30 -6.51 11.20 0.38
N VAL A 31 -5.75 10.91 -0.68
CA VAL A 31 -4.95 11.88 -1.45
C VAL A 31 -5.84 13.00 -2.00
N ARG A 32 -6.93 12.65 -2.71
CA ARG A 32 -7.78 13.64 -3.41
C ARG A 32 -8.61 14.49 -2.45
N ASN A 33 -8.99 13.94 -1.30
CA ASN A 33 -9.80 14.66 -0.32
C ASN A 33 -8.97 15.24 0.83
N LYS A 34 -7.65 15.05 0.83
CA LYS A 34 -6.73 15.50 1.89
C LYS A 34 -7.17 14.99 3.27
N VAL A 35 -7.61 13.74 3.34
CA VAL A 35 -8.02 13.10 4.59
C VAL A 35 -6.78 12.53 5.26
N GLU A 36 -6.21 13.27 6.19
CA GLU A 36 -4.99 12.86 6.90
C GLU A 36 -5.32 11.97 8.11
N PRO A 37 -4.47 10.98 8.44
CA PRO A 37 -4.57 10.23 9.69
C PRO A 37 -4.42 11.18 10.88
N SER A 38 -5.21 10.96 11.93
CA SER A 38 -5.12 11.68 13.18
C SER A 38 -5.17 10.69 14.33
N TYR A 39 -4.02 10.42 14.94
CA TYR A 39 -3.88 9.54 16.12
C TYR A 39 -4.40 10.18 17.43
N SER A 40 -5.09 11.31 17.34
CA SER A 40 -5.89 11.85 18.44
C SER A 40 -7.27 11.21 18.45
N ASN A 41 -7.94 11.12 19.61
CA ASN A 41 -9.32 10.66 19.71
C ASN A 41 -10.26 11.65 18.98
N THR A 42 -10.31 11.52 17.66
CA THR A 42 -11.15 12.30 16.76
C THR A 42 -12.50 11.60 16.58
N GLU A 43 -13.59 12.37 16.60
CA GLU A 43 -14.93 11.88 16.25
C GLU A 43 -15.16 11.89 14.73
N ASP A 44 -14.18 12.35 13.93
CA ASP A 44 -14.26 12.33 12.47
C ASP A 44 -14.04 10.91 11.92
N ALA A 45 -15.12 10.33 11.39
CA ALA A 45 -15.11 9.00 10.79
C ALA A 45 -14.12 8.85 9.63
N SER A 46 -13.83 9.93 8.89
CA SER A 46 -12.90 9.90 7.75
C SER A 46 -11.46 9.76 8.24
N GLN A 47 -11.11 10.48 9.31
CA GLN A 47 -9.77 10.39 9.93
C GLN A 47 -9.56 9.05 10.62
N LEU A 48 -10.59 8.52 11.30
CA LEU A 48 -10.53 7.17 11.88
C LEU A 48 -10.31 6.10 10.78
N LEU A 49 -10.98 6.26 9.65
CA LEU A 49 -10.80 5.38 8.50
C LEU A 49 -9.38 5.50 7.91
N ALA A 50 -8.83 6.72 7.82
CA ALA A 50 -7.45 6.95 7.37
C ALA A 50 -6.41 6.35 8.32
N ASN A 51 -6.64 6.39 9.64
CA ASN A 51 -5.81 5.68 10.62
C ASN A 51 -5.81 4.17 10.34
N ASN A 52 -7.00 3.57 10.21
CA ASN A 52 -7.14 2.13 9.96
C ASN A 52 -6.47 1.71 8.64
N PHE A 53 -6.59 2.51 7.59
CA PHE A 53 -5.91 2.20 6.33
C PHE A 53 -4.39 2.29 6.46
N THR A 54 -3.89 3.29 7.18
CA THR A 54 -2.45 3.41 7.46
C THR A 54 -1.93 2.19 8.23
N GLU A 55 -2.67 1.72 9.23
CA GLU A 55 -2.35 0.48 9.96
C GLU A 55 -2.38 -0.76 9.04
N ILE A 56 -3.33 -0.86 8.11
CA ILE A 56 -3.38 -1.99 7.16
C ILE A 56 -2.13 -1.96 6.26
N PHE A 57 -1.72 -0.79 5.78
CA PHE A 57 -0.49 -0.65 5.00
C PHE A 57 0.75 -1.04 5.81
N GLU A 58 0.80 -0.72 7.11
CA GLU A 58 1.88 -1.16 8.00
C GLU A 58 1.89 -2.68 8.16
N VAL A 59 0.75 -3.31 8.49
CA VAL A 59 0.66 -4.77 8.67
C VAL A 59 1.08 -5.52 7.40
N ILE A 60 0.68 -5.02 6.23
CA ILE A 60 1.10 -5.60 4.96
C ILE A 60 2.61 -5.47 4.75
N SER A 61 3.18 -4.34 5.14
CA SER A 61 4.62 -4.09 5.01
C SER A 61 5.47 -4.95 5.94
N GLU A 62 4.87 -5.56 6.96
CA GLU A 62 5.49 -6.56 7.84
C GLU A 62 5.37 -7.99 7.31
N CYS A 63 4.77 -8.19 6.13
CA CYS A 63 4.67 -9.51 5.53
C CYS A 63 6.08 -10.06 5.21
N GLU A 64 6.38 -11.26 5.70
CA GLU A 64 7.69 -11.91 5.49
C GLU A 64 7.96 -12.26 4.02
N GLU A 65 6.91 -12.35 3.20
CA GLU A 65 7.00 -12.61 1.76
C GLU A 65 7.18 -11.29 1.00
N ASN A 66 8.42 -10.96 0.64
CA ASN A 66 8.76 -9.74 -0.11
C ASN A 66 7.93 -9.57 -1.39
N GLU A 67 7.52 -10.67 -2.02
CA GLU A 67 6.67 -10.68 -3.22
C GLU A 67 5.32 -10.01 -3.00
N VAL A 68 4.80 -10.00 -1.77
CA VAL A 68 3.54 -9.30 -1.41
C VAL A 68 3.74 -7.79 -1.47
N ILE A 69 4.85 -7.30 -0.91
CA ILE A 69 5.19 -5.88 -0.91
C ILE A 69 5.49 -5.41 -2.33
N ASP A 70 6.23 -6.22 -3.10
CA ASP A 70 6.50 -5.97 -4.52
C ASP A 70 5.21 -5.85 -5.33
N HIS A 71 4.32 -6.83 -5.18
CA HIS A 71 3.05 -6.84 -5.91
C HIS A 71 2.18 -5.62 -5.60
N LEU A 72 2.13 -5.20 -4.33
CA LEU A 72 1.36 -4.02 -3.93
C LEU A 72 2.02 -2.72 -4.37
N ALA A 73 3.35 -2.64 -4.35
CA ALA A 73 4.07 -1.49 -4.88
C ALA A 73 3.77 -1.32 -6.37
N ASP A 74 3.86 -2.39 -7.15
CA ASP A 74 3.52 -2.39 -8.58
C ASP A 74 2.07 -1.94 -8.80
N LYS A 75 1.13 -2.42 -7.98
CA LYS A 75 -0.28 -2.02 -8.10
C LYS A 75 -0.53 -0.56 -7.78
N ILE A 76 0.12 0.00 -6.76
CA ILE A 76 -0.01 1.43 -6.45
C ILE A 76 0.59 2.27 -7.58
N ILE A 77 1.73 1.86 -8.14
CA ILE A 77 2.35 2.55 -9.30
C ILE A 77 1.44 2.48 -10.52
N GLU A 78 0.92 1.29 -10.85
CA GLU A 78 -0.01 1.07 -11.95
C GLU A 78 -1.27 1.92 -11.79
N TYR A 79 -1.86 1.93 -10.59
CA TYR A 79 -3.08 2.65 -10.29
C TYR A 79 -2.87 4.17 -10.35
N ALA A 80 -1.80 4.67 -9.71
CA ALA A 80 -1.56 6.10 -9.61
C ALA A 80 -1.23 6.74 -10.97
N GLY A 81 -0.55 6.00 -11.86
CA GLY A 81 -0.20 6.48 -13.20
C GLY A 81 0.52 7.84 -13.14
N ASP A 82 -0.04 8.84 -13.82
CA ASP A 82 0.52 10.19 -13.89
C ASP A 82 0.48 10.94 -12.54
N ASP A 83 -0.35 10.51 -11.59
CA ASP A 83 -0.52 11.12 -10.26
C ASP A 83 0.41 10.53 -9.19
N ILE A 84 1.37 9.68 -9.57
CA ILE A 84 2.27 9.00 -8.62
C ILE A 84 2.99 9.96 -7.67
N HIS A 85 3.31 11.18 -8.12
CA HIS A 85 3.95 12.18 -7.26
C HIS A 85 3.04 12.68 -6.12
N ASP A 86 1.73 12.82 -6.37
CA ASP A 86 0.77 13.21 -5.33
C ASP A 86 0.61 12.10 -4.29
N PHE A 87 0.62 10.85 -4.76
CA PHE A 87 0.56 9.67 -3.88
C PHE A 87 1.81 9.59 -3.00
N LEU A 88 3.00 9.68 -3.60
CA LEU A 88 4.26 9.65 -2.85
C LEU A 88 4.34 10.77 -1.82
N TYR A 89 3.98 12.00 -2.21
CA TYR A 89 3.95 13.13 -1.28
C TYR A 89 3.01 12.87 -0.10
N TYR A 90 1.82 12.34 -0.38
CA TYR A 90 0.88 12.00 0.68
C TYR A 90 1.42 10.90 1.60
N MET A 91 1.97 9.82 1.03
CA MET A 91 2.51 8.68 1.79
C MET A 91 3.69 9.11 2.67
N GLU A 92 4.62 9.92 2.14
CA GLU A 92 5.77 10.45 2.88
C GLU A 92 5.34 11.21 4.13
N ASN A 93 4.31 12.06 4.00
CA ASN A 93 3.85 12.91 5.10
C ASN A 93 3.00 12.19 6.14
N ASN A 94 2.28 11.13 5.74
CA ASN A 94 1.22 10.54 6.57
C ASN A 94 1.48 9.10 7.01
N MET A 95 2.36 8.37 6.33
CA MET A 95 2.60 6.95 6.59
C MET A 95 3.99 6.68 7.19
N GLY A 96 4.78 7.72 7.44
CA GLY A 96 6.06 7.60 8.15
C GLY A 96 7.07 6.69 7.44
N ASP A 97 7.81 5.89 8.22
CA ASP A 97 8.88 5.00 7.74
C ASP A 97 8.36 3.69 7.13
N ASN A 98 7.26 3.76 6.39
CA ASN A 98 6.54 2.59 5.88
C ASN A 98 7.37 1.82 4.82
N PRO A 99 7.61 0.50 4.98
CA PRO A 99 8.35 -0.31 4.01
C PRO A 99 7.72 -0.37 2.61
N LEU A 100 6.39 -0.29 2.47
CA LEU A 100 5.73 -0.22 1.17
C LEU A 100 6.05 1.10 0.46
N TYR A 101 6.03 2.24 1.18
CA TYR A 101 6.46 3.53 0.61
C TYR A 101 7.90 3.47 0.10
N LYS A 102 8.82 2.95 0.92
CA LYS A 102 10.23 2.76 0.51
C LYS A 102 10.33 1.90 -0.74
N ARG A 103 9.57 0.79 -0.79
CA ARG A 103 9.60 -0.12 -1.91
C ARG A 103 9.10 0.52 -3.21
N ILE A 104 8.02 1.29 -3.15
CA ILE A 104 7.52 2.06 -4.29
C ILE A 104 8.61 3.02 -4.80
N CYS A 105 9.26 3.76 -3.89
CA CYS A 105 10.38 4.65 -4.24
C CYS A 105 11.54 3.89 -4.89
N GLU A 106 11.88 2.70 -4.42
CA GLU A 106 12.93 1.87 -5.04
C GLU A 106 12.57 1.45 -6.46
N VAL A 107 11.34 0.98 -6.68
CA VAL A 107 10.87 0.53 -8.00
C VAL A 107 10.87 1.69 -9.01
N ILE A 108 10.39 2.87 -8.60
CA ILE A 108 10.37 4.06 -9.46
C ILE A 108 11.79 4.52 -9.82
N ASN A 109 12.72 4.50 -8.86
CA ASN A 109 14.09 4.94 -9.08
C ASN A 109 14.96 3.89 -9.79
N ASN A 110 14.56 2.62 -9.79
CA ASN A 110 15.27 1.52 -10.44
C ASN A 110 14.29 0.59 -11.19
N PRO A 111 13.83 0.98 -12.40
CA PRO A 111 12.84 0.22 -13.17
C PRO A 111 13.31 -1.18 -13.59
N THR A 112 14.61 -1.46 -13.51
CA THR A 112 15.22 -2.76 -13.86
C THR A 112 15.03 -3.85 -12.80
N LEU A 113 14.31 -3.56 -11.70
CA LEU A 113 13.95 -4.54 -10.67
C LEU A 113 12.60 -5.24 -10.96
N GLN A 114 11.98 -4.96 -12.11
CA GLN A 114 10.77 -5.61 -12.62
C GLN A 114 11.05 -6.91 -13.39
#